data_AF-A0A7W9MXC7-F1
#
_entry.id   AF-A0A7W9MXC7-F1
#
_cell.length_a   1.000
_cell.length_b   1.000
_cell.length_c   1.000
_cell.angle_alpha   90.00
_cell.angle_beta   90.00
_cell.angle_gamma   90.00
#
_symmetry.space_group_name_H-M   'P 1'
#
loop_
_entity.id
_entity.type
_entity.pdbx_description
1 polymer ?
#
loop_
_entity_poly.entity_id
_entity_poly.type
_entity_poly.pdbx_seq_one_letter_code
_entity_poly.pdbx_strand_id
1 'polypeptide(L)'
;MSARFRALAALLAVLAFVPAGTAHAAPPDLSDQIAAAWRTDRIFVDPALRVGFPKAELDRIRTASAASGLPVYVALLPRTPSVRKIYFDMPTLLQARVGQPGLYVVWTVTDDYWSGSEELFRPAGLQGRDLTSVQLDDKQDNDLVKDRPAPKIVRTIQQAATAYDGRALPAIPASDLEEPYTPRRGLSTTDKEDRSVFVGMGVGGLIGFLLVLILVLRSRGKAARSTSKAKPKPGRTSAKQSLPAAEITLRSVRTQANRWISKADRTLKNLEKRRELTPLQLDQRDDARLRLDAARTLRKAEPDELLANAGALVLARQANQVASSNDLLRPCFFDPTHPSGTSTAAWSDDTEVPACRTCAQTVSRGETPYGFRVTPEAGLLGGARGAEPYWTLDAENPMVATGFGALSDDLAERVERVYGSVR
;
A
#
# COMPACT_ATOMS: atom_id res chain seq x y z
N MET A 1 56.08 -60.82 5.38
CA MET A 1 55.13 -59.84 4.77
C MET A 1 53.76 -60.46 4.83
N SER A 2 52.91 -59.84 5.64
CA SER A 2 52.12 -60.52 6.66
C SER A 2 50.63 -60.48 6.36
N ALA A 3 49.90 -61.44 6.93
CA ALA A 3 48.44 -61.63 6.91
C ALA A 3 47.60 -60.35 7.13
N ARG A 4 48.21 -59.27 7.62
CA ARG A 4 47.63 -57.93 7.75
C ARG A 4 47.22 -57.31 6.40
N PHE A 5 47.90 -57.61 5.29
CA PHE A 5 47.49 -57.13 3.96
C PHE A 5 46.25 -57.85 3.40
N ARG A 6 46.06 -59.13 3.74
CA ARG A 6 44.87 -59.89 3.32
C ARG A 6 43.63 -59.49 4.11
N ALA A 7 43.79 -59.17 5.40
CA ALA A 7 42.71 -58.62 6.22
C ALA A 7 42.26 -57.23 5.75
N LEU A 8 43.19 -56.38 5.28
CA LEU A 8 42.85 -55.05 4.76
C LEU A 8 42.10 -55.11 3.43
N ALA A 9 42.45 -56.06 2.55
CA ALA A 9 41.75 -56.26 1.27
C ALA A 9 40.32 -56.79 1.45
N ALA A 10 40.09 -57.66 2.45
CA ALA A 10 38.76 -58.15 2.77
C ALA A 10 37.86 -57.05 3.37
N LEU A 11 38.42 -56.12 4.15
CA LEU A 11 37.66 -55.00 4.72
C LEU A 11 37.27 -53.93 3.66
N LEU A 12 38.13 -53.72 2.66
CA LEU A 12 37.84 -52.84 1.51
C LEU A 12 36.79 -53.42 0.56
N ALA A 13 36.73 -54.75 0.40
CA ALA A 13 35.70 -55.40 -0.41
C ALA A 13 34.29 -55.33 0.22
N VAL A 14 34.20 -55.28 1.55
CA VAL A 14 32.91 -55.11 2.26
C VAL A 14 32.41 -53.66 2.22
N LEU A 15 33.31 -52.67 2.17
CA LEU A 15 32.92 -51.25 1.99
C LEU A 15 32.42 -50.92 0.58
N ALA A 16 32.74 -51.72 -0.43
CA ALA A 16 32.24 -51.52 -1.81
C ALA A 16 30.78 -52.00 -2.01
N PHE A 17 30.20 -52.70 -1.03
CA PHE A 17 28.82 -53.18 -1.04
C PHE A 17 27.92 -52.44 -0.03
N VAL A 18 28.31 -51.26 0.44
CA VAL A 18 27.36 -50.34 1.06
C VAL A 18 26.46 -49.82 -0.07
N PRO A 19 25.16 -50.16 -0.11
CA PRO A 19 24.26 -49.55 -1.07
C PRO A 19 24.37 -48.05 -0.85
N ALA A 20 24.81 -47.31 -1.88
CA ALA A 20 24.72 -45.86 -1.88
C ALA A 20 23.25 -45.55 -1.61
N GLY A 21 22.95 -45.15 -0.37
CA GLY A 21 21.62 -44.72 0.01
C GLY A 21 21.25 -43.65 -1.02
N THR A 22 20.17 -43.89 -1.76
CA THR A 22 19.63 -42.87 -2.65
C THR A 22 19.40 -41.65 -1.76
N ALA A 23 20.23 -40.63 -1.97
CA ALA A 23 20.04 -39.34 -1.34
C ALA A 23 18.67 -38.86 -1.81
N HIS A 24 17.64 -39.18 -1.04
CA HIS A 24 16.31 -38.64 -1.24
C HIS A 24 16.47 -37.16 -0.95
N ALA A 25 16.59 -36.37 -2.03
CA ALA A 25 16.43 -34.94 -1.96
C ALA A 25 15.16 -34.69 -1.15
N ALA A 26 15.27 -33.84 -0.12
CA ALA A 26 14.10 -33.41 0.64
C ALA A 26 13.01 -33.02 -0.37
N PRO A 27 11.75 -33.45 -0.15
CA PRO A 27 10.68 -33.10 -1.06
C PRO A 27 10.70 -31.57 -1.27
N PRO A 28 10.61 -31.10 -2.52
CA PRO A 28 10.69 -29.68 -2.83
C PRO A 28 9.68 -28.90 -1.99
N ASP A 29 10.04 -27.69 -1.56
CA ASP A 29 9.11 -26.81 -0.85
C ASP A 29 7.83 -26.61 -1.69
N LEU A 30 6.68 -26.42 -1.03
CA LEU A 30 5.39 -26.29 -1.72
C LEU A 30 5.43 -25.15 -2.76
N SER A 31 6.09 -24.05 -2.43
CA SER A 31 6.27 -22.91 -3.33
C SER A 31 7.04 -23.28 -4.60
N ASP A 32 8.08 -24.11 -4.46
CA ASP A 32 8.89 -24.59 -5.58
C ASP A 32 8.09 -25.55 -6.46
N GLN A 33 7.25 -26.41 -5.86
CA GLN A 33 6.37 -27.31 -6.58
C GLN A 33 5.35 -26.55 -7.43
N ILE A 34 4.69 -25.55 -6.85
CA ILE A 34 3.71 -24.71 -7.55
C ILE A 34 4.40 -23.94 -8.69
N ALA A 35 5.52 -23.28 -8.40
CA ALA A 35 6.26 -22.51 -9.40
C ALA A 35 6.76 -23.40 -10.55
N ALA A 36 7.19 -24.63 -10.25
CA ALA A 36 7.57 -25.60 -11.27
C ALA A 36 6.38 -26.03 -12.13
N ALA A 37 5.22 -26.31 -11.52
CA ALA A 37 4.01 -26.69 -12.24
C ALA A 37 3.51 -25.58 -13.18
N TRP A 38 3.61 -24.32 -12.75
CA TRP A 38 3.23 -23.14 -13.54
C TRP A 38 4.08 -22.89 -14.79
N ARG A 39 5.22 -23.57 -14.93
CA ARG A 39 5.96 -23.58 -16.21
C ARG A 39 5.20 -24.33 -17.31
N THR A 40 4.31 -25.24 -16.94
CA THR A 40 3.54 -26.09 -17.87
C THR A 40 2.07 -25.68 -17.94
N ASP A 41 1.41 -25.57 -16.78
CA ASP A 41 0.03 -25.08 -16.67
C ASP A 41 0.00 -24.03 -15.55
N ARG A 42 -0.37 -22.79 -15.88
CA ARG A 42 -0.45 -21.68 -14.93
C ARG A 42 -1.58 -21.83 -13.91
N ILE A 43 -2.39 -22.89 -14.00
CA ILE A 43 -3.34 -23.28 -12.99
C ILE A 43 -2.85 -24.54 -12.28
N PHE A 44 -2.48 -24.38 -11.02
CA PHE A 44 -2.12 -25.46 -10.13
C PHE A 44 -3.31 -25.82 -9.24
N VAL A 45 -3.69 -27.09 -9.24
CA VAL A 45 -4.67 -27.65 -8.31
C VAL A 45 -3.96 -28.73 -7.52
N ASP A 46 -3.93 -28.56 -6.19
CA ASP A 46 -3.35 -29.53 -5.29
C ASP A 46 -3.98 -30.92 -5.53
N PRO A 47 -3.17 -32.00 -5.55
CA PRO A 47 -3.68 -33.36 -5.76
C PRO A 47 -4.83 -33.75 -4.82
N ALA A 48 -4.83 -33.27 -3.57
CA ALA A 48 -5.89 -33.55 -2.61
C ALA A 48 -7.25 -32.94 -3.00
N LEU A 49 -7.25 -31.86 -3.78
CA LEU A 49 -8.47 -31.17 -4.23
C LEU A 49 -8.97 -31.67 -5.59
N ARG A 50 -8.11 -32.27 -6.42
CA ARG A 50 -8.44 -32.62 -7.81
C ARG A 50 -9.67 -33.51 -7.97
N VAL A 51 -9.91 -34.43 -7.03
CA VAL A 51 -11.03 -35.39 -7.13
C VAL A 51 -12.38 -34.70 -6.88
N GLY A 52 -12.40 -33.67 -6.02
CA GLY A 52 -13.61 -32.95 -5.66
C GLY A 52 -13.85 -31.67 -6.45
N PHE A 53 -12.83 -31.13 -7.14
CA PHE A 53 -12.96 -29.84 -7.80
C PHE A 53 -13.67 -29.96 -9.16
N PRO A 54 -14.82 -29.28 -9.38
CA PRO A 54 -15.58 -29.43 -10.62
C PRO A 54 -14.78 -28.97 -11.84
N LYS A 55 -14.70 -29.83 -12.88
CA LYS A 55 -13.99 -29.52 -14.12
C LYS A 55 -14.51 -28.24 -14.79
N ALA A 56 -15.83 -28.04 -14.78
CA ALA A 56 -16.46 -26.85 -15.33
C ALA A 56 -15.94 -25.56 -14.68
N GLU A 57 -15.69 -25.57 -13.36
CA GLU A 57 -15.16 -24.40 -12.65
C GLU A 57 -13.69 -24.11 -13.03
N LEU A 58 -12.87 -25.15 -13.23
CA LEU A 58 -11.51 -24.95 -13.76
C LEU A 58 -11.51 -24.39 -15.17
N ASP A 59 -12.40 -24.88 -16.03
CA ASP A 59 -12.49 -24.42 -17.41
C ASP A 59 -12.96 -22.96 -17.48
N ARG A 60 -13.82 -22.53 -16.54
CA ARG A 60 -14.18 -21.12 -16.38
C ARG A 60 -12.99 -20.25 -15.98
N ILE A 61 -12.20 -20.68 -15.00
CA ILE A 61 -10.99 -19.96 -14.58
C ILE A 61 -9.99 -19.87 -15.74
N ARG A 62 -9.79 -20.95 -16.50
CA ARG A 62 -8.94 -20.95 -17.71
C ARG A 62 -9.44 -19.96 -18.76
N THR A 63 -10.74 -19.97 -19.02
CA THR A 63 -11.37 -19.06 -20.00
C THR A 63 -11.18 -17.60 -19.59
N ALA A 64 -11.44 -17.26 -18.33
CA ALA A 64 -11.23 -15.92 -17.80
C ALA A 64 -9.76 -15.50 -17.85
N SER A 65 -8.85 -16.42 -17.49
CA SER A 65 -7.40 -16.19 -17.55
C SER A 65 -6.94 -15.87 -18.97
N ALA A 66 -7.41 -16.63 -19.96
CA ALA A 66 -7.09 -16.40 -21.37
C ALA A 66 -7.67 -15.08 -21.90
N ALA A 67 -8.88 -14.71 -21.49
CA ALA A 67 -9.55 -13.47 -21.90
C ALA A 67 -8.96 -12.20 -21.26
N SER A 68 -8.26 -12.35 -20.13
CA SER A 68 -7.72 -11.21 -19.37
C SER A 68 -6.69 -10.39 -20.14
N GLY A 69 -5.94 -11.01 -21.05
CA GLY A 69 -4.83 -10.35 -21.76
C GLY A 69 -3.56 -10.15 -20.91
N LEU A 70 -3.51 -10.69 -19.69
CA LEU A 70 -2.30 -10.70 -18.84
C LEU A 70 -1.94 -12.14 -18.41
N PRO A 71 -0.68 -12.41 -18.02
CA PRO A 71 -0.32 -13.69 -17.40
C PRO A 71 -1.06 -13.85 -16.07
N VAL A 72 -1.90 -14.88 -15.95
CA VAL A 72 -2.61 -15.23 -14.71
C VAL A 72 -2.10 -16.56 -14.20
N TYR A 73 -1.71 -16.59 -12.92
CA TYR A 73 -1.22 -17.74 -12.20
C TYR A 73 -2.17 -18.03 -11.04
N VAL A 74 -2.75 -19.24 -11.01
CA VAL A 74 -3.74 -19.64 -10.00
C VAL A 74 -3.25 -20.89 -9.28
N ALA A 75 -3.27 -20.87 -7.95
CA ALA A 75 -2.99 -22.03 -7.10
C ALA A 75 -4.18 -22.31 -6.17
N LEU A 76 -4.73 -23.52 -6.24
CA LEU A 76 -5.79 -24.01 -5.36
C LEU A 76 -5.20 -25.01 -4.38
N LEU A 77 -5.22 -24.68 -3.08
CA LEU A 77 -4.54 -25.42 -2.03
C LEU A 77 -5.52 -25.85 -0.92
N PRO A 78 -5.35 -27.02 -0.30
CA PRO A 78 -6.12 -27.38 0.88
C PRO A 78 -5.72 -26.48 2.06
N ARG A 79 -6.70 -26.12 2.90
CA ARG A 79 -6.43 -25.30 4.08
C ARG A 79 -5.77 -26.11 5.19
N THR A 80 -4.45 -26.23 5.15
CA THR A 80 -3.65 -26.89 6.19
C THR A 80 -2.98 -25.87 7.13
N PRO A 81 -2.58 -26.25 8.36
CA PRO A 81 -1.85 -25.34 9.27
C PRO A 81 -0.57 -24.77 8.66
N SER A 82 0.15 -25.56 7.85
CA SER A 82 1.38 -25.14 7.17
C SER A 82 1.09 -24.06 6.12
N VAL A 83 0.08 -24.28 5.27
CA VAL A 83 -0.32 -23.29 4.25
C VAL A 83 -0.81 -22.02 4.90
N ARG A 84 -1.60 -22.11 5.99
CA ARG A 84 -2.16 -20.94 6.69
C ARG A 84 -1.09 -19.96 7.18
N LYS A 85 0.11 -20.43 7.54
CA LYS A 85 1.20 -19.59 8.03
C LYS A 85 1.82 -18.71 6.94
N ILE A 86 1.89 -19.23 5.71
CA ILE A 86 2.58 -18.58 4.58
C ILE A 86 1.62 -17.98 3.56
N TYR A 87 0.33 -18.31 3.68
CA TYR A 87 -0.70 -18.05 2.68
C TYR A 87 -0.74 -16.62 2.14
N PHE A 88 -0.61 -15.61 3.00
CA PHE A 88 -0.63 -14.20 2.58
C PHE A 88 0.64 -13.77 1.83
N ASP A 89 1.78 -14.40 2.11
CA ASP A 89 3.06 -14.13 1.45
C ASP A 89 3.24 -14.97 0.17
N MET A 90 2.39 -15.99 -0.06
CA MET A 90 2.53 -16.92 -1.17
C MET A 90 2.52 -16.23 -2.55
N PRO A 91 1.62 -15.27 -2.87
CA PRO A 91 1.67 -14.59 -4.16
C PRO A 91 3.04 -13.95 -4.45
N THR A 92 3.60 -13.23 -3.48
CA THR A 92 4.94 -12.62 -3.55
C THR A 92 6.05 -13.66 -3.67
N LEU A 93 6.01 -14.72 -2.84
CA LEU A 93 7.01 -15.79 -2.86
C LEU A 93 7.00 -16.57 -4.18
N LEU A 94 5.83 -16.76 -4.78
CA LEU A 94 5.69 -17.43 -6.06
C LEU A 94 6.10 -16.53 -7.21
N GLN A 95 5.78 -15.23 -7.16
CA GLN A 95 6.26 -14.28 -8.15
C GLN A 95 7.78 -14.22 -8.17
N ALA A 96 8.43 -14.21 -7.01
CA ALA A 96 9.89 -14.20 -6.92
C ALA A 96 10.53 -15.44 -7.59
N ARG A 97 9.84 -16.58 -7.58
CA ARG A 97 10.31 -17.84 -8.20
C ARG A 97 10.02 -17.93 -9.70
N VAL A 98 8.89 -17.38 -10.14
CA VAL A 98 8.48 -17.38 -11.55
C VAL A 98 9.20 -16.26 -12.32
N GLY A 99 9.40 -15.11 -11.68
CA GLY A 99 10.09 -13.94 -12.26
C GLY A 99 9.32 -13.27 -13.39
N GLN A 100 8.01 -13.50 -13.51
CA GLN A 100 7.17 -12.92 -14.56
C GLN A 100 6.15 -11.94 -13.97
N PRO A 101 5.88 -10.81 -14.63
CA PRO A 101 4.75 -9.96 -14.29
C PRO A 101 3.43 -10.68 -14.59
N GLY A 102 2.39 -10.40 -13.82
CA GLY A 102 1.10 -11.05 -13.93
C GLY A 102 0.28 -10.98 -12.65
N LEU A 103 -0.93 -11.55 -12.71
CA LEU A 103 -1.78 -11.75 -11.55
C LEU A 103 -1.44 -13.10 -10.91
N TYR A 104 -1.17 -13.10 -9.61
CA TYR A 104 -0.92 -14.28 -8.81
C TYR A 104 -2.05 -14.46 -7.81
N VAL A 105 -2.80 -15.55 -7.93
CA VAL A 105 -3.99 -15.85 -7.14
C VAL A 105 -3.77 -17.16 -6.38
N VAL A 106 -3.76 -17.10 -5.06
CA VAL A 106 -3.61 -18.26 -4.18
C VAL A 106 -4.87 -18.41 -3.36
N TRP A 107 -5.54 -19.55 -3.49
CA TRP A 107 -6.79 -19.83 -2.80
C TRP A 107 -6.65 -21.05 -1.90
N THR A 108 -7.14 -20.92 -0.67
CA THR A 108 -7.30 -22.06 0.23
C THR A 108 -8.74 -22.53 0.28
N VAL A 109 -8.90 -23.85 0.25
CA VAL A 109 -10.18 -24.53 0.08
C VAL A 109 -10.44 -25.49 1.23
N THR A 110 -11.64 -25.45 1.80
CA THR A 110 -12.30 -26.51 2.58
C THR A 110 -13.74 -26.68 2.13
N ASP A 111 -14.46 -27.66 2.68
CA ASP A 111 -15.86 -27.95 2.33
C ASP A 111 -16.81 -26.75 2.58
N ASP A 112 -16.50 -25.91 3.56
CA ASP A 112 -17.34 -24.83 4.07
C ASP A 112 -16.67 -23.46 4.05
N TYR A 113 -15.38 -23.38 3.71
CA TYR A 113 -14.61 -22.15 3.81
C TYR A 113 -13.64 -22.00 2.65
N TRP A 114 -13.68 -20.82 2.05
CA TRP A 114 -12.88 -20.46 0.90
C TRP A 114 -12.29 -19.08 1.15
N SER A 115 -10.99 -18.93 0.91
CA SER A 115 -10.32 -17.64 0.97
C SER A 115 -9.32 -17.51 -0.17
N GLY A 116 -9.23 -16.30 -0.72
CA GLY A 116 -8.23 -15.88 -1.72
C GLY A 116 -7.22 -14.89 -1.15
N SER A 117 -6.00 -14.94 -1.66
CA SER A 117 -4.97 -13.92 -1.55
C SER A 117 -4.43 -13.69 -2.96
N GLU A 118 -4.39 -12.43 -3.37
CA GLU A 118 -4.11 -12.06 -4.73
C GLU A 118 -3.16 -10.87 -4.79
N GLU A 119 -2.25 -10.90 -5.77
CA GLU A 119 -1.31 -9.81 -5.98
C GLU A 119 -1.05 -9.65 -7.49
N LEU A 120 -1.10 -8.40 -7.97
CA LEU A 120 -0.89 -8.05 -9.37
C LEU A 120 0.48 -7.39 -9.54
N PHE A 121 1.39 -8.08 -10.22
CA PHE A 121 2.75 -7.59 -10.48
C PHE A 121 2.86 -7.05 -11.90
N ARG A 122 3.32 -5.81 -12.06
CA ARG A 122 3.51 -5.16 -13.37
C ARG A 122 4.99 -5.02 -13.72
N PRO A 123 5.38 -5.06 -15.00
CA PRO A 123 6.78 -4.95 -15.43
C PRO A 123 7.48 -3.67 -14.98
N ALA A 124 6.74 -2.57 -14.77
CA ALA A 124 7.29 -1.24 -14.52
C ALA A 124 7.11 -0.72 -13.08
N GLY A 125 6.61 -1.55 -12.14
CA GLY A 125 6.36 -1.11 -10.75
C GLY A 125 5.29 -0.01 -10.67
N LEU A 126 4.07 -0.38 -10.28
CA LEU A 126 3.00 0.51 -9.82
C LEU A 126 2.37 1.52 -10.81
N GLN A 127 2.72 1.54 -12.10
CA GLN A 127 2.05 2.46 -13.07
C GLN A 127 0.63 2.06 -13.50
N GLY A 128 -0.18 1.50 -12.60
CA GLY A 128 -1.63 1.58 -12.78
C GLY A 128 -2.43 1.05 -11.61
N ARG A 129 -3.76 1.22 -11.68
CA ARG A 129 -4.70 1.02 -10.55
C ARG A 129 -4.38 -0.20 -9.69
N ASP A 130 -4.37 -0.02 -8.38
CA ASP A 130 -4.33 -1.13 -7.42
C ASP A 130 -5.58 -2.01 -7.58
N LEU A 131 -5.43 -3.32 -7.47
CA LEU A 131 -6.53 -4.26 -7.47
C LEU A 131 -7.53 -3.95 -6.35
N THR A 132 -7.05 -3.51 -5.18
CA THR A 132 -7.91 -3.09 -4.07
C THR A 132 -8.78 -1.88 -4.46
N SER A 133 -8.25 -0.93 -5.24
CA SER A 133 -9.02 0.21 -5.75
C SER A 133 -10.14 -0.26 -6.68
N VAL A 134 -9.87 -1.24 -7.56
CA VAL A 134 -10.89 -1.80 -8.45
C VAL A 134 -11.96 -2.59 -7.68
N GLN A 135 -11.53 -3.41 -6.71
CA GLN A 135 -12.43 -4.18 -5.84
C GLN A 135 -13.39 -3.29 -5.06
N LEU A 136 -12.91 -2.17 -4.50
CA LEU A 136 -13.75 -1.23 -3.75
C LEU A 136 -14.78 -0.50 -4.63
N ASP A 137 -14.44 -0.26 -5.91
CA ASP A 137 -15.37 0.34 -6.88
C ASP A 137 -16.41 -0.69 -7.38
N ASP A 138 -16.13 -1.99 -7.25
CA ASP A 138 -16.96 -3.09 -7.73
C ASP A 138 -18.05 -3.49 -6.74
N LYS A 139 -19.17 -2.77 -6.80
CA LYS A 139 -20.33 -3.02 -5.92
C LYS A 139 -20.89 -4.45 -6.04
N GLN A 140 -20.73 -5.09 -7.20
CA GLN A 140 -21.29 -6.41 -7.47
C GLN A 140 -20.46 -7.55 -6.86
N ASP A 141 -19.22 -7.29 -6.42
CA ASP A 141 -18.35 -8.31 -5.82
C ASP A 141 -18.98 -8.96 -4.58
N ASN A 142 -19.74 -8.19 -3.81
CA ASN A 142 -20.40 -8.67 -2.60
C ASN A 142 -21.61 -9.57 -2.88
N ASP A 143 -22.16 -9.51 -4.09
CA ASP A 143 -23.35 -10.27 -4.51
C ASP A 143 -22.98 -11.64 -5.11
N LEU A 144 -21.68 -11.92 -5.26
CA LEU A 144 -21.20 -13.19 -5.78
C LEU A 144 -21.51 -14.34 -4.82
N VAL A 145 -21.93 -15.45 -5.42
CA VAL A 145 -22.15 -16.74 -4.77
C VAL A 145 -20.86 -17.19 -4.06
N LYS A 146 -20.97 -17.47 -2.75
CA LYS A 146 -19.83 -17.71 -1.85
C LYS A 146 -19.51 -19.19 -1.60
N ASP A 147 -20.39 -20.09 -2.01
CA ASP A 147 -20.23 -21.54 -1.85
C ASP A 147 -19.33 -22.17 -2.92
N ARG A 148 -18.94 -21.39 -3.94
CA ARG A 148 -18.06 -21.81 -5.03
C ARG A 148 -16.88 -20.84 -5.20
N PRO A 149 -15.67 -21.34 -5.42
CA PRO A 149 -14.47 -20.49 -5.56
C PRO A 149 -14.40 -19.77 -6.90
N ALA A 150 -14.85 -20.42 -7.97
CA ALA A 150 -14.64 -19.94 -9.34
C ALA A 150 -15.30 -18.60 -9.64
N PRO A 151 -16.55 -18.29 -9.23
CA PRO A 151 -17.13 -16.96 -9.43
C PRO A 151 -16.23 -15.83 -8.94
N LYS A 152 -15.69 -15.96 -7.73
CA LYS A 152 -14.83 -14.94 -7.12
C LYS A 152 -13.41 -14.92 -7.71
N ILE A 153 -12.83 -16.07 -8.06
CA ILE A 153 -11.55 -16.12 -8.81
C ILE A 153 -11.70 -15.45 -10.17
N VAL A 154 -12.76 -15.80 -10.92
CA VAL A 154 -13.07 -15.20 -12.23
C VAL A 154 -13.27 -13.69 -12.08
N ARG A 155 -13.98 -13.24 -11.04
CA ARG A 155 -14.14 -11.81 -10.80
C ARG A 155 -12.83 -11.11 -10.48
N THR A 156 -11.97 -11.73 -9.67
CA THR A 156 -10.63 -11.22 -9.36
C THR A 156 -9.80 -11.07 -10.64
N ILE A 157 -9.86 -12.03 -11.57
CA ILE A 157 -9.19 -11.95 -12.87
C ILE A 157 -9.72 -10.78 -13.71
N GLN A 158 -11.04 -10.56 -13.72
CA GLN A 158 -11.65 -9.43 -14.42
C GLN A 158 -11.25 -8.09 -13.79
N GLN A 159 -11.27 -7.99 -12.47
CA GLN A 159 -10.82 -6.82 -11.72
C GLN A 159 -9.34 -6.53 -11.98
N ALA A 160 -8.50 -7.56 -12.06
CA ALA A 160 -7.09 -7.41 -12.42
C ALA A 160 -6.90 -6.96 -13.87
N ALA A 161 -7.70 -7.45 -14.81
CA ALA A 161 -7.68 -6.95 -16.19
C ALA A 161 -8.08 -5.46 -16.24
N THR A 162 -9.17 -5.09 -15.58
CA THR A 162 -9.60 -3.69 -15.42
C THR A 162 -8.53 -2.84 -14.74
N ALA A 163 -7.85 -3.35 -13.73
CA ALA A 163 -6.74 -2.66 -13.10
C ALA A 163 -5.58 -2.48 -14.11
N TYR A 164 -5.26 -3.53 -14.86
CA TYR A 164 -4.11 -3.59 -15.75
C TYR A 164 -4.25 -2.67 -16.96
N ASP A 165 -5.42 -2.62 -17.60
CA ASP A 165 -5.63 -1.90 -18.86
C ASP A 165 -6.82 -0.93 -18.85
N GLY A 166 -7.47 -0.74 -17.70
CA GLY A 166 -8.57 0.20 -17.50
C GLY A 166 -9.87 -0.13 -18.23
N ARG A 167 -10.02 -1.31 -18.85
CA ARG A 167 -11.29 -1.74 -19.43
C ARG A 167 -12.37 -1.85 -18.35
N ALA A 168 -13.61 -1.46 -18.68
CA ALA A 168 -14.73 -1.60 -17.76
C ALA A 168 -14.94 -3.06 -17.34
N LEU A 169 -15.31 -3.26 -16.07
CA LEU A 169 -15.68 -4.58 -15.58
C LEU A 169 -16.86 -5.14 -16.38
N PRO A 170 -16.77 -6.38 -16.90
CA PRO A 170 -17.90 -7.01 -17.57
C PRO A 170 -19.03 -7.32 -16.56
N ALA A 171 -20.25 -7.46 -17.08
CA ALA A 171 -21.39 -7.89 -16.26
C ALA A 171 -21.17 -9.30 -15.71
N ILE A 172 -21.58 -9.52 -14.46
CA ILE A 172 -21.52 -10.83 -13.81
C ILE A 172 -22.62 -11.73 -14.39
N PRO A 173 -22.31 -12.97 -14.81
CA PRO A 173 -23.33 -13.94 -15.22
C PRO A 173 -24.35 -14.19 -14.12
N ALA A 174 -25.64 -14.30 -14.47
CA ALA A 174 -26.70 -14.56 -13.48
C ALA A 174 -26.43 -15.82 -12.62
N SER A 175 -25.80 -16.84 -13.22
CA SER A 175 -25.39 -18.07 -12.53
C SER A 175 -24.37 -17.89 -11.40
N ASP A 176 -23.73 -16.72 -11.32
CA ASP A 176 -22.76 -16.36 -10.28
C ASP A 176 -23.37 -15.46 -9.20
N LEU A 177 -24.60 -14.99 -9.41
CA LEU A 177 -25.37 -14.17 -8.48
C LEU A 177 -26.45 -14.99 -7.76
N GLU A 178 -26.98 -16.02 -8.42
CA GLU A 178 -28.04 -16.86 -7.88
C GLU A 178 -27.46 -18.08 -7.14
N GLU A 179 -27.74 -18.18 -5.83
CA GLU A 179 -27.50 -19.40 -5.08
C GLU A 179 -28.34 -20.54 -5.67
N PRO A 180 -27.75 -21.71 -6.00
CA PRO A 180 -28.52 -22.88 -6.36
C PRO A 180 -29.53 -23.17 -5.25
N TYR A 181 -30.82 -23.26 -5.58
CA TYR A 181 -31.86 -23.61 -4.62
C TYR A 181 -31.50 -24.95 -3.94
N THR A 182 -30.98 -24.88 -2.72
CA THR A 182 -30.79 -26.04 -1.85
C THR A 182 -31.97 -26.06 -0.86
N PRO A 183 -32.71 -27.18 -0.73
CA PRO A 183 -33.74 -27.29 0.29
C PRO A 183 -33.05 -27.16 1.66
N ARG A 184 -33.44 -26.13 2.43
CA ARG A 184 -32.99 -25.79 3.80
C ARG A 184 -32.35 -26.99 4.54
N ARG A 185 -31.02 -27.06 4.53
CA ARG A 185 -30.27 -27.80 5.55
C ARG A 185 -30.17 -26.87 6.76
N GLY A 186 -30.54 -27.37 7.94
CA GLY A 186 -30.73 -26.56 9.15
C GLY A 186 -29.53 -25.65 9.47
N LEU A 187 -29.84 -24.47 10.01
CA LEU A 187 -28.86 -23.45 10.45
C LEU A 187 -27.68 -24.10 11.18
N SER A 188 -26.47 -23.71 10.79
CA SER A 188 -25.25 -24.09 11.49
C SER A 188 -25.29 -23.59 12.93
N THR A 189 -24.58 -24.25 13.84
CA THR A 189 -24.47 -23.84 15.24
C THR A 189 -23.89 -22.43 15.40
N THR A 190 -23.06 -22.01 14.45
CA THR A 190 -22.43 -20.68 14.40
C THR A 190 -23.43 -19.55 14.14
N ASP A 191 -24.43 -19.76 13.28
CA ASP A 191 -25.48 -18.76 12.98
C ASP A 191 -26.42 -18.50 14.17
N LYS A 192 -26.51 -19.44 15.12
CA LYS A 192 -27.30 -19.29 16.34
C LYS A 192 -26.55 -18.51 17.42
N GLU A 193 -25.23 -18.58 17.45
CA GLU A 193 -24.40 -17.87 18.42
C GLU A 193 -24.30 -16.37 18.07
N ASP A 194 -24.04 -16.02 16.81
CA ASP A 194 -23.92 -14.62 16.37
C ASP A 194 -25.19 -13.81 16.59
N ARG A 195 -26.37 -14.44 16.46
CA ARG A 195 -27.66 -13.76 16.72
C ARG A 195 -27.89 -13.46 18.20
N SER A 196 -27.35 -14.26 19.11
CA SER A 196 -27.49 -14.01 20.55
C SER A 196 -26.52 -12.94 21.06
N VAL A 197 -25.32 -12.86 20.46
CA VAL A 197 -24.35 -11.78 20.72
C VAL A 197 -24.87 -10.44 20.19
N PHE A 198 -25.47 -10.40 18.99
CA PHE A 198 -26.00 -9.16 18.41
C PHE A 198 -27.22 -8.61 19.15
N VAL A 199 -28.11 -9.49 19.65
CA VAL A 199 -29.27 -9.08 20.46
C VAL A 199 -28.84 -8.62 21.86
N GLY A 200 -27.78 -9.23 22.43
CA GLY A 200 -27.22 -8.81 23.72
C GLY A 200 -26.52 -7.45 23.68
N MET A 201 -25.78 -7.14 22.61
CA MET A 201 -25.07 -5.86 22.46
C MET A 201 -26.01 -4.67 22.19
N GLY A 202 -27.09 -4.88 21.45
CA GLY A 202 -28.05 -3.82 21.10
C GLY A 202 -28.78 -3.22 22.31
N VAL A 203 -29.13 -4.06 23.30
CA VAL A 203 -29.85 -3.61 24.50
C VAL A 203 -28.88 -2.98 25.52
N GLY A 204 -27.68 -3.56 25.70
CA GLY A 204 -26.67 -3.02 26.60
C GLY A 204 -26.10 -1.67 26.17
N GLY A 205 -25.86 -1.48 24.86
CA GLY A 205 -25.32 -0.24 24.30
C GLY A 205 -26.28 0.95 24.43
N LEU A 206 -27.59 0.73 24.23
CA LEU A 206 -28.60 1.78 24.38
C LEU A 206 -28.75 2.27 25.83
N ILE A 207 -28.69 1.35 26.80
CA ILE A 207 -28.77 1.70 28.23
C ILE A 207 -27.53 2.50 28.66
N GLY A 208 -26.33 2.07 28.25
CA GLY A 208 -25.09 2.79 28.52
C GLY A 208 -25.05 4.19 27.91
N PHE A 209 -25.50 4.33 26.66
CA PHE A 209 -25.56 5.62 25.97
C PHE A 209 -26.55 6.59 26.61
N LEU A 210 -27.74 6.12 27.02
CA LEU A 210 -28.72 6.94 27.73
C LEU A 210 -28.21 7.43 29.09
N LEU A 211 -27.49 6.59 29.84
CA LEU A 211 -26.89 6.97 31.13
C LEU A 211 -25.85 8.09 31.00
N VAL A 212 -24.97 8.00 29.99
CA VAL A 212 -23.96 9.04 29.71
C VAL A 212 -24.64 10.34 29.26
N LEU A 213 -25.66 10.27 28.41
CA LEU A 213 -26.41 11.44 27.95
C LEU A 213 -27.08 12.18 29.12
N ILE A 214 -27.67 11.45 30.08
CA ILE A 214 -28.31 12.04 31.26
C ILE A 214 -27.28 12.72 32.19
N LEU A 215 -26.09 12.14 32.35
CA LEU A 215 -25.01 12.74 33.15
C LEU A 215 -24.44 14.02 32.53
N VAL A 216 -24.27 14.06 31.20
CA VAL A 216 -23.79 15.24 30.48
C VAL A 216 -24.83 16.37 30.47
N LEU A 217 -26.11 16.04 30.40
CA LEU A 217 -27.18 17.05 30.45
C LEU A 217 -27.37 17.65 31.84
N ARG A 218 -27.10 16.89 32.91
CA ARG A 218 -27.15 17.39 34.30
C ARG A 218 -25.96 18.30 34.67
N SER A 219 -24.80 18.17 34.03
CA SER A 219 -23.60 18.95 34.38
C SER A 219 -23.55 20.35 33.75
N ARG A 220 -24.41 20.68 32.79
CA ARG A 220 -24.41 21.99 32.08
C ARG A 220 -25.29 23.07 32.74
N GLY A 221 -25.86 22.81 33.92
CA GLY A 221 -26.79 23.73 34.60
C GLY A 221 -26.18 24.88 35.40
N LYS A 222 -24.86 25.05 35.48
CA LYS A 222 -24.23 26.11 36.31
C LYS A 222 -22.94 26.67 35.70
N ALA A 223 -23.05 27.52 34.68
CA ALA A 223 -22.00 28.49 34.34
C ALA A 223 -22.53 29.56 33.36
N ALA A 224 -23.25 30.55 33.90
CA ALA A 224 -23.57 31.77 33.17
C ALA A 224 -23.51 32.97 34.13
N ARG A 225 -22.39 33.71 34.06
CA ARG A 225 -22.24 35.14 34.44
C ARG A 225 -20.85 35.57 33.98
N SER A 226 -20.76 36.26 32.84
CA SER A 226 -20.70 37.74 32.75
C SER A 226 -19.41 38.32 33.32
N THR A 227 -18.54 38.84 32.45
CA THR A 227 -18.00 40.20 32.54
C THR A 227 -17.38 40.64 31.21
N SER A 228 -17.54 41.92 30.93
CA SER A 228 -17.28 42.63 29.68
C SER A 228 -16.06 43.54 29.77
N LYS A 229 -15.46 43.87 28.62
CA LYS A 229 -14.54 45.02 28.32
C LYS A 229 -13.12 44.88 28.91
N ALA A 230 -12.02 45.33 28.30
CA ALA A 230 -11.81 46.37 27.29
C ALA A 230 -10.54 46.10 26.43
N LYS A 231 -10.46 46.76 25.27
CA LYS A 231 -9.27 46.90 24.39
C LYS A 231 -8.14 47.68 25.09
N PRO A 232 -6.89 47.49 24.64
CA PRO A 232 -6.23 48.59 23.91
C PRO A 232 -5.37 48.16 22.69
N LYS A 233 -5.29 49.05 21.70
CA LYS A 233 -4.21 49.14 20.68
C LYS A 233 -3.00 49.82 21.32
N PRO A 234 -1.77 49.48 20.92
CA PRO A 234 -1.00 50.28 19.94
C PRO A 234 -0.20 49.35 19.01
N GLY A 235 0.51 49.73 17.95
CA GLY A 235 0.92 50.97 17.34
C GLY A 235 1.91 50.55 16.24
N ARG A 236 1.78 51.09 15.03
CA ARG A 236 2.73 50.85 13.93
C ARG A 236 4.00 51.64 14.23
N THR A 237 5.14 50.96 14.25
CA THR A 237 6.42 51.58 13.91
C THR A 237 7.19 50.65 12.98
N SER A 238 7.42 51.16 11.78
CA SER A 238 8.27 50.59 10.76
C SER A 238 9.73 50.67 11.23
N ALA A 239 10.39 49.52 11.34
CA ALA A 239 11.84 49.42 11.27
C ALA A 239 12.17 48.46 10.13
N LYS A 240 12.57 49.04 8.99
CA LYS A 240 13.26 48.31 7.92
C LYS A 240 14.60 47.86 8.48
N GLN A 241 14.66 46.66 9.03
CA GLN A 241 15.89 45.88 9.09
C GLN A 241 15.84 44.89 7.94
N SER A 242 16.79 45.05 7.03
CA SER A 242 17.15 44.07 6.02
C SER A 242 17.53 42.75 6.70
N LEU A 243 16.56 41.83 6.77
CA LEU A 243 16.75 40.46 7.21
C LEU A 243 17.50 39.68 6.10
N PRO A 244 18.43 38.76 6.46
CA PRO A 244 18.94 37.77 5.53
C PRO A 244 17.79 36.85 5.07
N ALA A 245 18.01 36.09 3.99
CA ALA A 245 17.05 35.20 3.33
C ALA A 245 15.94 34.66 4.26
N ALA A 246 14.69 34.99 3.95
CA ALA A 246 13.53 34.80 4.82
C ALA A 246 13.50 33.41 5.45
N GLU A 247 13.64 33.35 6.78
CA GLU A 247 13.53 32.12 7.55
C GLU A 247 12.17 31.46 7.27
N ILE A 248 12.20 30.21 6.80
CA ILE A 248 11.00 29.46 6.49
C ILE A 248 10.29 29.13 7.81
N THR A 249 9.19 29.83 8.06
CA THR A 249 8.41 29.59 9.27
C THR A 249 7.46 28.40 9.10
N LEU A 250 7.34 27.56 10.13
CA LEU A 250 6.35 26.48 10.21
C LEU A 250 4.95 26.94 9.81
N ARG A 251 4.53 28.13 10.28
CA ARG A 251 3.22 28.71 9.93
C ARG A 251 3.06 28.93 8.43
N SER A 252 4.10 29.41 7.75
CA SER A 252 4.09 29.61 6.30
C SER A 252 3.94 28.28 5.57
N VAL A 253 4.77 27.29 5.89
CA VAL A 253 4.73 25.96 5.26
C VAL A 253 3.39 25.28 5.49
N ARG A 254 2.88 25.29 6.74
CA ARG A 254 1.56 24.77 7.09
C ARG A 254 0.43 25.41 6.29
N THR A 255 0.48 26.73 6.12
CA THR A 255 -0.51 27.48 5.33
C THR A 255 -0.45 27.08 3.85
N GLN A 256 0.76 26.93 3.31
CA GLN A 256 0.96 26.48 1.94
C GLN A 256 0.45 25.04 1.75
N ALA A 257 0.76 24.12 2.67
CA ALA A 257 0.28 22.74 2.65
C ALA A 257 -1.25 22.68 2.61
N ASN A 258 -1.93 23.38 3.53
CA ASN A 258 -3.39 23.41 3.57
C ASN A 258 -4.01 23.98 2.28
N ARG A 259 -3.38 25.01 1.69
CA ARG A 259 -3.82 25.58 0.41
C ARG A 259 -3.70 24.57 -0.73
N TRP A 260 -2.58 23.84 -0.79
CA TRP A 260 -2.36 22.83 -1.82
C TRP A 260 -3.23 21.60 -1.64
N ILE A 261 -3.45 21.12 -0.41
CA ILE A 261 -4.41 20.04 -0.11
C ILE A 261 -5.80 20.43 -0.62
N SER A 262 -6.26 21.65 -0.32
CA SER A 262 -7.55 22.16 -0.79
C SER A 262 -7.62 22.28 -2.32
N LYS A 263 -6.49 22.56 -2.97
CA LYS A 263 -6.40 22.66 -4.43
C LYS A 263 -6.44 21.27 -5.08
N ALA A 264 -5.62 20.34 -4.60
CA ALA A 264 -5.59 18.95 -5.04
C ALA A 264 -6.95 18.27 -4.90
N ASP A 265 -7.64 18.47 -3.78
CA ASP A 265 -8.99 17.93 -3.55
C ASP A 265 -9.99 18.39 -4.62
N ARG A 266 -9.97 19.68 -4.99
CA ARG A 266 -10.81 20.20 -6.08
C ARG A 266 -10.45 19.60 -7.44
N THR A 267 -9.17 19.50 -7.74
CA THR A 267 -8.68 18.94 -9.00
C THR A 267 -9.06 17.47 -9.12
N LEU A 268 -8.83 16.68 -8.08
CA LEU A 268 -9.20 15.27 -8.02
C LEU A 268 -10.71 15.09 -8.17
N LYS A 269 -11.53 15.86 -7.45
CA LYS A 269 -13.00 15.84 -7.62
C LYS A 269 -13.44 16.16 -9.05
N ASN A 270 -12.72 17.04 -9.75
CA ASN A 270 -13.02 17.34 -11.15
C ASN A 270 -12.64 16.21 -12.09
N LEU A 271 -11.53 15.49 -11.81
CA LEU A 271 -11.16 14.28 -12.53
C LEU A 271 -12.23 13.18 -12.32
N GLU A 272 -12.64 12.95 -11.07
CA GLU A 272 -13.64 11.95 -10.69
C GLU A 272 -15.04 12.20 -11.27
N LYS A 273 -15.39 13.45 -11.58
CA LYS A 273 -16.69 13.81 -12.18
C LYS A 273 -16.81 13.41 -13.65
N ARG A 274 -15.72 13.01 -14.31
CA ARG A 274 -15.77 12.60 -15.72
C ARG A 274 -16.54 11.28 -15.85
N ARG A 275 -17.47 11.20 -16.81
CA ARG A 275 -18.32 10.01 -17.01
C ARG A 275 -17.54 8.78 -17.47
N GLU A 276 -16.54 8.97 -18.31
CA GLU A 276 -15.71 7.92 -18.88
C GLU A 276 -14.25 8.31 -18.67
N LEU A 277 -13.57 7.60 -17.77
CA LEU A 277 -12.15 7.77 -17.54
C LEU A 277 -11.39 6.77 -18.41
N THR A 278 -10.40 7.26 -19.15
CA THR A 278 -9.43 6.39 -19.80
C THR A 278 -8.59 5.63 -18.75
N PRO A 279 -7.95 4.50 -19.10
CA PRO A 279 -7.06 3.76 -18.19
C PRO A 279 -6.04 4.67 -17.50
N LEU A 280 -5.34 5.49 -18.30
CA LEU A 280 -4.37 6.47 -17.82
C LEU A 280 -4.98 7.47 -16.81
N GLN A 281 -6.24 7.88 -17.01
CA GLN A 281 -6.91 8.81 -16.10
C GLN A 281 -7.36 8.14 -14.81
N LEU A 282 -7.64 6.84 -14.83
CA LEU A 282 -7.88 6.08 -13.61
C LEU A 282 -6.59 5.94 -12.80
N ASP A 283 -5.46 5.68 -13.46
CA ASP A 283 -4.14 5.63 -12.83
C ASP A 283 -3.79 6.98 -12.19
N GLN A 284 -4.02 8.09 -12.91
CA GLN A 284 -3.88 9.44 -12.38
C GLN A 284 -4.77 9.70 -11.17
N ARG A 285 -6.04 9.25 -11.22
CA ARG A 285 -6.97 9.41 -10.11
C ARG A 285 -6.47 8.68 -8.87
N ASP A 286 -5.99 7.45 -9.03
CA ASP A 286 -5.58 6.60 -7.92
C ASP A 286 -4.23 7.07 -7.32
N ASP A 287 -3.24 7.44 -8.14
CA ASP A 287 -1.98 8.03 -7.65
C ASP A 287 -2.23 9.41 -6.97
N ALA A 288 -3.08 10.25 -7.55
CA ALA A 288 -3.45 11.52 -6.91
C ALA A 288 -4.17 11.32 -5.56
N ARG A 289 -5.04 10.30 -5.44
CA ARG A 289 -5.68 9.92 -4.17
C ARG A 289 -4.65 9.50 -3.14
N LEU A 290 -3.77 8.55 -3.49
CA LEU A 290 -2.72 8.05 -2.61
C LEU A 290 -1.88 9.18 -2.03
N ARG A 291 -1.38 10.09 -2.87
CA ARG A 291 -0.58 11.24 -2.43
C ARG A 291 -1.37 12.22 -1.59
N LEU A 292 -2.63 12.49 -1.94
CA LEU A 292 -3.48 13.42 -1.18
C LEU A 292 -3.79 12.86 0.21
N ASP A 293 -4.02 11.56 0.32
CA ASP A 293 -4.25 10.88 1.59
C ASP A 293 -2.98 10.85 2.44
N ALA A 294 -1.82 10.52 1.87
CA ALA A 294 -0.53 10.63 2.56
C ALA A 294 -0.25 12.06 3.07
N ALA A 295 -0.59 13.09 2.28
CA ALA A 295 -0.49 14.48 2.71
C ALA A 295 -1.38 14.79 3.93
N ARG A 296 -2.60 14.25 3.96
CA ARG A 296 -3.54 14.39 5.08
C ARG A 296 -3.06 13.62 6.31
N THR A 297 -2.52 12.41 6.11
CA THR A 297 -1.92 11.57 7.14
C THR A 297 -0.81 12.33 7.86
N LEU A 298 0.16 12.91 7.14
CA LEU A 298 1.21 13.74 7.74
C LEU A 298 0.64 14.94 8.52
N ARG A 299 -0.33 15.65 7.93
CA ARG A 299 -0.95 16.83 8.59
C ARG A 299 -1.68 16.47 9.88
N LYS A 300 -2.18 15.24 10.00
CA LYS A 300 -2.86 14.72 11.19
C LYS A 300 -1.86 14.20 12.22
N ALA A 301 -0.86 13.43 11.79
CA ALA A 301 0.09 12.76 12.67
C ALA A 301 1.06 13.75 13.33
N GLU A 302 1.62 14.69 12.55
CA GLU A 302 2.65 15.62 13.01
C GLU A 302 2.29 17.07 12.63
N PRO A 303 1.25 17.67 13.24
CA PRO A 303 0.71 18.96 12.80
C PRO A 303 1.66 20.15 13.00
N ASP A 304 2.60 20.02 13.94
CA ASP A 304 3.51 21.08 14.39
C ASP A 304 4.98 20.83 13.99
N GLU A 305 5.27 19.74 13.28
CA GLU A 305 6.61 19.45 12.77
C GLU A 305 6.86 20.09 11.40
N LEU A 306 7.99 20.80 11.27
CA LEU A 306 8.32 21.52 10.03
C LEU A 306 8.56 20.56 8.86
N LEU A 307 9.21 19.43 9.13
CA LEU A 307 9.54 18.41 8.13
C LEU A 307 8.25 17.75 7.58
N ALA A 308 7.34 17.31 8.45
CA ALA A 308 6.05 16.75 8.03
C ALA A 308 5.17 17.76 7.28
N ASN A 309 5.18 19.03 7.68
CA ASN A 309 4.45 20.08 6.96
C ASN A 309 5.00 20.31 5.55
N ALA A 310 6.32 20.25 5.36
CA ALA A 310 6.94 20.30 4.04
C ALA A 310 6.64 19.04 3.21
N GLY A 311 6.64 17.85 3.82
CA GLY A 311 6.21 16.59 3.19
C GLY A 311 4.77 16.67 2.69
N ALA A 312 3.84 17.11 3.54
CA ALA A 312 2.45 17.31 3.17
C ALA A 312 2.26 18.35 2.06
N LEU A 313 3.05 19.43 2.06
CA LEU A 313 3.06 20.42 0.99
C LEU A 313 3.45 19.78 -0.36
N VAL A 314 4.53 18.99 -0.38
CA VAL A 314 5.00 18.33 -1.61
C VAL A 314 3.99 17.32 -2.11
N LEU A 315 3.55 16.39 -1.26
CA LEU A 315 2.56 15.37 -1.61
C LEU A 315 1.26 15.99 -2.16
N ALA A 316 0.77 17.06 -1.53
CA ALA A 316 -0.42 17.75 -2.03
C ALA A 316 -0.19 18.46 -3.38
N ARG A 317 1.02 18.98 -3.62
CA ARG A 317 1.38 19.57 -4.92
C ARG A 317 1.46 18.51 -6.00
N GLN A 318 2.08 17.36 -5.71
CA GLN A 318 2.17 16.22 -6.60
C GLN A 318 0.79 15.64 -6.90
N ALA A 319 -0.06 15.44 -5.88
CA ALA A 319 -1.45 15.03 -6.06
C ALA A 319 -2.20 15.95 -7.03
N ASN A 320 -2.02 17.28 -6.89
CA ASN A 320 -2.59 18.23 -7.83
C ASN A 320 -2.01 18.09 -9.25
N GLN A 321 -0.71 17.88 -9.40
CA GLN A 321 -0.05 17.72 -10.70
C GLN A 321 -0.59 16.48 -11.42
N VAL A 322 -0.55 15.33 -10.77
CA VAL A 322 -1.04 14.05 -11.29
C VAL A 322 -2.53 14.12 -11.65
N ALA A 323 -3.35 14.74 -10.79
CA ALA A 323 -4.78 14.90 -11.10
C ALA A 323 -5.06 15.90 -12.24
N SER A 324 -4.13 16.81 -12.55
CA SER A 324 -4.29 17.82 -13.62
C SER A 324 -3.69 17.36 -14.95
N SER A 325 -2.61 16.59 -14.91
CA SER A 325 -1.74 16.23 -16.04
C SER A 325 -0.93 14.98 -15.71
N ASN A 326 -0.43 14.27 -16.72
CA ASN A 326 0.46 13.13 -16.51
C ASN A 326 1.89 13.50 -16.08
N ASP A 327 2.23 14.79 -16.06
CA ASP A 327 3.58 15.24 -15.78
C ASP A 327 3.78 15.48 -14.28
N LEU A 328 4.44 14.52 -13.63
CA LEU A 328 4.88 14.66 -12.24
C LEU A 328 6.25 15.36 -12.20
N LEU A 329 6.25 16.64 -11.84
CA LEU A 329 7.49 17.37 -11.65
C LEU A 329 8.03 17.15 -10.24
N ARG A 330 9.19 16.49 -10.16
CA ARG A 330 9.92 16.26 -8.90
C ARG A 330 10.12 17.59 -8.14
N PRO A 331 10.08 17.59 -6.80
CA PRO A 331 10.35 18.80 -6.02
C PRO A 331 11.81 19.25 -6.18
N CYS A 332 12.10 20.49 -5.78
CA CYS A 332 13.47 20.94 -5.67
C CYS A 332 14.15 20.23 -4.49
N PHE A 333 15.18 19.43 -4.76
CA PHE A 333 15.93 18.66 -3.76
C PHE A 333 16.42 19.53 -2.61
N PHE A 334 16.95 20.73 -2.90
CA PHE A 334 17.50 21.60 -1.87
C PHE A 334 16.43 22.22 -0.97
N ASP A 335 15.24 22.47 -1.49
CA ASP A 335 14.17 23.07 -0.71
C ASP A 335 12.80 22.67 -1.28
N PRO A 336 12.03 21.79 -0.60
CA PRO A 336 10.73 21.34 -1.08
C PRO A 336 9.68 22.46 -1.15
N THR A 337 9.90 23.60 -0.50
CA THR A 337 9.00 24.75 -0.56
C THR A 337 9.16 25.57 -1.84
N HIS A 338 10.32 25.47 -2.50
CA HIS A 338 10.56 26.08 -3.80
C HIS A 338 9.65 25.50 -4.90
N PRO A 339 9.56 26.16 -6.07
CA PRO A 339 8.96 25.55 -7.26
C PRO A 339 9.61 24.19 -7.59
N SER A 340 8.86 23.32 -8.29
CA SER A 340 9.36 22.00 -8.71
C SER A 340 10.69 22.09 -9.47
N GLY A 341 11.49 21.03 -9.33
CA GLY A 341 12.77 20.88 -10.00
C GLY A 341 12.58 20.75 -11.50
N THR A 342 12.98 21.79 -12.24
CA THR A 342 12.90 21.87 -13.71
C THR A 342 14.27 21.84 -14.35
N SER A 343 15.32 21.68 -13.54
CA SER A 343 16.71 21.61 -13.95
C SER A 343 17.42 20.58 -13.09
N THR A 344 18.51 20.02 -13.60
CA THR A 344 19.36 19.10 -12.86
C THR A 344 20.55 19.85 -12.27
N ALA A 345 20.95 19.52 -11.06
CA ALA A 345 22.12 20.07 -10.39
C ALA A 345 23.08 18.95 -9.98
N ALA A 346 24.37 19.09 -10.33
CA ALA A 346 25.43 18.19 -9.90
C ALA A 346 25.80 18.50 -8.45
N TRP A 347 25.29 17.72 -7.50
CA TRP A 347 25.38 18.03 -6.07
C TRP A 347 26.59 17.40 -5.38
N SER A 348 26.95 16.18 -5.76
CA SER A 348 28.18 15.50 -5.32
C SER A 348 28.83 14.79 -6.51
N ASP A 349 30.04 14.27 -6.33
CA ASP A 349 30.87 13.73 -7.41
C ASP A 349 30.13 12.75 -8.35
N ASP A 350 29.14 12.00 -7.83
CA ASP A 350 28.29 11.09 -8.62
C ASP A 350 26.77 11.28 -8.42
N THR A 351 26.30 12.40 -7.86
CA THR A 351 24.86 12.60 -7.59
C THR A 351 24.30 13.83 -8.31
N GLU A 352 23.39 13.56 -9.25
CA GLU A 352 22.54 14.57 -9.86
C GLU A 352 21.17 14.62 -9.17
N VAL A 353 20.70 15.82 -8.86
CA VAL A 353 19.42 16.03 -8.18
C VAL A 353 18.52 17.02 -8.92
N PRO A 354 17.19 16.83 -8.91
CA PRO A 354 16.27 17.81 -9.47
C PRO A 354 16.26 19.07 -8.60
N ALA A 355 16.41 20.23 -9.23
CA ALA A 355 16.50 21.52 -8.55
C ALA A 355 15.69 22.59 -9.29
N CYS A 356 15.18 23.56 -8.53
CA CYS A 356 14.62 24.76 -9.16
C CYS A 356 15.75 25.52 -9.87
N ARG A 357 15.40 26.33 -10.87
CA ARG A 357 16.39 27.07 -11.69
C ARG A 357 17.41 27.84 -10.84
N THR A 358 16.95 28.48 -9.76
CA THR A 358 17.82 29.24 -8.86
C THR A 358 18.83 28.34 -8.13
N CYS A 359 18.38 27.24 -7.54
CA CYS A 359 19.28 26.31 -6.84
C CYS A 359 20.26 25.63 -7.80
N ALA A 360 19.80 25.23 -8.99
CA ALA A 360 20.67 24.68 -10.02
C ALA A 360 21.76 25.69 -10.43
N GLN A 361 21.40 26.96 -10.59
CA GLN A 361 22.36 28.01 -10.91
C GLN A 361 23.36 28.25 -9.77
N THR A 362 22.92 28.25 -8.51
CA THR A 362 23.82 28.34 -7.35
C THR A 362 24.86 27.22 -7.37
N VAL A 363 24.41 25.97 -7.54
CA VAL A 363 25.31 24.80 -7.63
C VAL A 363 26.27 24.92 -8.82
N SER A 364 25.81 25.38 -9.97
CA SER A 364 26.66 25.55 -11.16
C SER A 364 27.80 26.56 -10.98
N ARG A 365 27.71 27.43 -9.96
CA ARG A 365 28.78 28.38 -9.59
C ARG A 365 29.73 27.81 -8.54
N GLY A 366 29.58 26.55 -8.14
CA GLY A 366 30.34 25.95 -7.05
C GLY A 366 29.89 26.41 -5.66
N GLU A 367 28.70 26.98 -5.53
CA GLU A 367 28.13 27.43 -4.26
C GLU A 367 27.10 26.42 -3.73
N THR A 368 27.00 26.30 -2.40
CA THR A 368 25.99 25.47 -1.74
C THR A 368 24.69 26.25 -1.55
N PRO A 369 23.53 25.76 -2.06
CA PRO A 369 22.23 26.36 -1.76
C PRO A 369 21.94 26.37 -0.25
N TYR A 370 21.24 27.41 0.23
CA TYR A 370 20.92 27.59 1.66
C TYR A 370 20.21 26.37 2.30
N GLY A 371 19.47 25.62 1.50
CA GLY A 371 18.81 24.38 1.89
C GLY A 371 17.57 24.59 2.74
N PHE A 372 16.66 23.63 2.73
CA PHE A 372 15.58 23.55 3.68
C PHE A 372 16.12 23.08 5.01
N ARG A 373 16.12 23.99 5.98
CA ARG A 373 16.72 23.76 7.30
C ARG A 373 15.65 23.40 8.31
N VAL A 374 16.00 22.47 9.17
CA VAL A 374 15.16 21.97 10.25
C VAL A 374 15.99 21.93 11.53
N THR A 375 15.32 22.16 12.65
CA THR A 375 15.97 22.06 13.97
C THR A 375 15.79 20.61 14.44
N PRO A 376 16.87 19.85 14.65
CA PRO A 376 16.75 18.50 15.21
C PRO A 376 16.14 18.56 16.61
N GLU A 377 15.36 17.54 16.98
CA GLU A 377 14.93 17.41 18.38
C GLU A 377 16.17 17.39 19.28
N ALA A 378 16.12 18.16 20.37
CA ALA A 378 17.21 18.22 21.33
C ALA A 378 17.40 16.83 21.96
N GLY A 379 18.52 16.17 21.66
CA GLY A 379 18.87 14.90 22.28
C GLY A 379 18.95 15.02 23.82
N LEU A 380 18.92 13.88 24.50
CA LEU A 380 18.86 13.71 25.98
C LEU A 380 19.87 14.56 26.79
N LEU A 381 20.92 15.10 26.14
CA LEU A 381 21.99 15.91 26.73
C LEU A 381 21.82 17.43 26.50
N GLY A 382 20.66 17.92 26.07
CA GLY A 382 20.22 19.30 26.31
C GLY A 382 20.94 20.43 25.57
N GLY A 383 21.66 20.15 24.49
CA GLY A 383 22.21 21.20 23.61
C GLY A 383 21.27 21.48 22.44
N ALA A 384 20.73 22.71 22.36
CA ALA A 384 20.05 23.17 21.15
C ALA A 384 21.05 23.21 19.98
N ARG A 385 20.98 22.22 19.07
CA ARG A 385 21.73 22.29 17.81
C ARG A 385 21.08 23.36 16.92
N GLY A 386 21.91 24.14 16.24
CA GLY A 386 21.43 25.12 15.26
C GLY A 386 20.69 24.43 14.11
N ALA A 387 19.79 25.15 13.44
CA ALA A 387 19.07 24.61 12.29
C ALA A 387 20.05 24.11 11.23
N GLU A 388 19.89 22.85 10.80
CA GLU A 388 20.75 22.20 9.81
C GLU A 388 19.94 21.78 8.58
N PRO A 389 20.57 21.64 7.39
CA PRO A 389 19.86 21.19 6.20
C PRO A 389 19.27 19.80 6.38
N TYR A 390 18.07 19.55 5.88
CA TYR A 390 17.38 18.28 6.15
C TYR A 390 18.15 17.04 5.67
N TRP A 391 19.00 17.16 4.65
CA TRP A 391 19.80 16.05 4.12
C TRP A 391 20.97 15.65 5.03
N THR A 392 21.19 16.36 6.15
CA THR A 392 22.13 15.94 7.19
C THR A 392 21.45 15.15 8.31
N LEU A 393 20.11 15.03 8.27
CA LEU A 393 19.34 14.23 9.22
C LEU A 393 19.40 12.74 8.89
N ASP A 394 18.89 11.93 9.82
CA ASP A 394 18.74 10.49 9.65
C ASP A 394 17.81 10.13 8.47
N ALA A 395 18.27 9.20 7.64
CA ALA A 395 17.56 8.66 6.49
C ALA A 395 16.42 7.71 6.87
N GLU A 396 16.23 7.36 8.15
CA GLU A 396 15.04 6.62 8.60
C GLU A 396 13.73 7.41 8.37
N ASN A 397 13.79 8.74 8.40
CA ASN A 397 12.62 9.58 8.14
C ASN A 397 12.21 9.54 6.65
N PRO A 398 10.95 9.24 6.30
CA PRO A 398 10.48 9.14 4.91
C PRO A 398 10.80 10.37 4.04
N MET A 399 10.71 11.58 4.60
CA MET A 399 10.98 12.81 3.87
C MET A 399 12.47 12.95 3.56
N VAL A 400 13.35 12.58 4.50
CA VAL A 400 14.80 12.65 4.30
C VAL A 400 15.25 11.58 3.31
N ALA A 401 14.80 10.33 3.51
CA ALA A 401 15.16 9.18 2.68
C ALA A 401 14.90 9.39 1.18
N THR A 402 13.80 10.09 0.87
CA THR A 402 13.34 10.31 -0.51
C THR A 402 13.72 11.69 -1.06
N GLY A 403 14.34 12.55 -0.25
CA GLY A 403 14.52 13.97 -0.59
C GLY A 403 13.18 14.68 -0.85
N PHE A 404 12.17 14.39 -0.03
CA PHE A 404 10.77 14.79 -0.23
C PHE A 404 10.14 14.28 -1.53
N GLY A 405 10.66 13.20 -2.10
CA GLY A 405 10.24 12.69 -3.41
C GLY A 405 11.10 13.20 -4.58
N ALA A 406 12.21 13.90 -4.31
CA ALA A 406 13.17 14.32 -5.33
C ALA A 406 14.01 13.14 -5.84
N LEU A 407 14.39 12.22 -4.96
CA LEU A 407 15.28 11.10 -5.27
C LEU A 407 14.49 9.86 -5.72
N SER A 408 13.40 9.55 -5.04
CA SER A 408 12.50 8.41 -5.33
C SER A 408 11.04 8.86 -5.31
N ASP A 409 10.15 8.12 -5.96
CA ASP A 409 8.72 8.47 -6.03
C ASP A 409 7.85 7.77 -4.97
N ASP A 410 8.46 6.98 -4.09
CA ASP A 410 7.79 6.14 -3.09
C ASP A 410 7.47 6.86 -1.77
N LEU A 411 7.44 8.20 -1.78
CA LEU A 411 7.22 9.00 -0.57
C LEU A 411 5.83 8.73 0.02
N ALA A 412 4.79 8.63 -0.81
CA ALA A 412 3.42 8.45 -0.33
C ALA A 412 3.26 7.11 0.40
N GLU A 413 3.83 6.05 -0.16
CA GLU A 413 3.83 4.69 0.39
C GLU A 413 4.63 4.61 1.68
N ARG A 414 5.80 5.27 1.75
CA ARG A 414 6.60 5.33 3.00
C ARG A 414 5.86 6.08 4.09
N VAL A 415 5.18 7.18 3.76
CA VAL A 415 4.38 7.94 4.71
C VAL A 415 3.23 7.10 5.24
N GLU A 416 2.47 6.43 4.38
CA GLU A 416 1.38 5.55 4.82
C GLU A 416 1.89 4.38 5.66
N ARG A 417 3.05 3.81 5.35
CA ARG A 417 3.65 2.74 6.15
C ARG A 417 4.04 3.20 7.56
N VAL A 418 4.63 4.39 7.69
CA VAL A 418 5.13 4.91 8.97
C VAL A 418 4.02 5.57 9.80
N TYR A 419 3.13 6.32 9.15
CA TYR A 419 2.14 7.19 9.81
C TYR A 419 0.69 6.75 9.61
N GLY A 420 0.40 5.88 8.64
CA GLY A 420 -0.97 5.43 8.32
C GLY A 420 -1.58 4.47 9.34
N SER A 421 -0.76 3.84 10.19
CA SER A 421 -1.19 2.97 11.29
C SER A 421 -1.80 3.73 12.49
N VAL A 422 -1.75 5.07 12.50
CA VAL A 422 -2.33 5.94 13.56
C VAL A 422 -3.82 6.21 13.32
N ARG A 423 -4.58 5.19 12.90
CA ARG A 423 -6.02 5.31 12.59
C ARG A 423 -6.91 5.21 13.83
#